data_AF-A0A8J2RUA2-F1
#
_entry.id   AF-A0A8J2RUA2-F1
#
_cell.length_a   1.000
_cell.length_b   1.000
_cell.length_c   1.000
_cell.angle_alpha   90.00
_cell.angle_beta   90.00
_cell.angle_gamma   90.00
#
_symmetry.space_group_name_H-M   'P 1'
#
loop_
_entity.id
_entity.type
_entity.pdbx_description
1 polymer ?
#
loop_
_entity_poly.entity_id
_entity_poly.type
_entity_poly.pdbx_seq_one_letter_code
_entity_poly.pdbx_strand_id
1 'polypeptide(L)'
;MKRPAVSVAKLTLLFVAIVATPTWCSHNILDCGGSSITFSGQSTNSDDITQVPGGSIDLSVTAKSSQSIPEGVMLMKLVRRESDNVIVPCLDGISGSCYIAAGEKIQIDLCHYMVNYPDLISLPVQSCPIPVATYNFNVKMSFNEPWLDINGDMQNTTYNMRYELKVKQEVVGCFTFPFTLSTVD
;
A
#
# COMPACT_ATOMS: atom_id res chain seq x y z
N MET A 1 37.49 -37.47 -31.67
CA MET A 1 37.97 -36.79 -30.45
C MET A 1 37.46 -35.34 -30.44
N LYS A 2 37.05 -34.85 -29.26
CA LYS A 2 36.63 -33.48 -28.86
C LYS A 2 35.23 -32.94 -29.28
N ARG A 3 34.39 -32.77 -28.25
CA ARG A 3 33.32 -31.74 -28.04
C ARG A 3 33.96 -30.54 -27.27
N PRO A 4 33.28 -29.41 -26.95
CA PRO A 4 32.16 -28.70 -27.61
C PRO A 4 32.27 -27.14 -27.57
N ALA A 5 31.17 -26.48 -27.97
CA ALA A 5 30.54 -25.27 -27.40
C ALA A 5 30.89 -23.87 -27.97
N VAL A 6 29.82 -23.15 -28.37
CA VAL A 6 29.41 -21.76 -28.07
C VAL A 6 28.09 -21.56 -28.87
N SER A 7 26.90 -21.89 -28.36
CA SER A 7 25.96 -21.06 -27.57
C SER A 7 26.07 -19.55 -27.81
N VAL A 8 25.00 -18.91 -28.29
CA VAL A 8 24.37 -17.73 -27.65
C VAL A 8 23.38 -17.05 -28.62
N ALA A 9 22.16 -16.87 -28.10
CA ALA A 9 21.19 -15.82 -28.37
C ALA A 9 20.62 -15.63 -29.78
N LYS A 10 19.33 -15.95 -29.89
CA LYS A 10 18.29 -14.96 -30.26
C LYS A 10 16.95 -15.43 -29.68
N LEU A 11 16.89 -15.48 -28.35
CA LEU A 11 15.61 -15.50 -27.63
C LEU A 11 15.19 -14.03 -27.53
N THR A 12 14.41 -13.58 -28.50
CA THR A 12 13.83 -12.24 -28.50
C THR A 12 12.82 -12.18 -27.35
N LEU A 13 13.30 -11.76 -26.18
CA LEU A 13 12.45 -11.37 -25.06
C LEU A 13 11.64 -10.16 -25.51
N LEU A 14 10.38 -10.42 -25.86
CA LEU A 14 9.36 -9.40 -25.97
C LEU A 14 9.03 -8.94 -24.54
N PHE A 15 9.92 -8.16 -23.94
CA PHE A 15 9.55 -7.33 -22.80
C PHE A 15 8.63 -6.25 -23.35
N VAL A 16 7.33 -6.54 -23.37
CA VAL A 16 6.33 -5.49 -23.33
C VAL A 16 6.51 -4.86 -21.95
N ALA A 17 7.37 -3.84 -21.90
CA ALA A 17 7.28 -2.84 -20.86
C ALA A 17 5.87 -2.29 -20.99
N ILE A 18 4.97 -2.75 -20.11
CA ILE A 18 3.77 -2.02 -19.79
C ILE A 18 4.31 -0.75 -19.13
N VAL A 19 4.63 0.24 -19.95
CA VAL A 19 4.71 1.62 -19.50
C VAL A 19 3.27 1.92 -19.15
N ALA A 20 2.89 1.64 -17.91
CA ALA A 20 1.66 2.16 -17.36
C ALA A 20 1.80 3.68 -17.52
N THR A 21 1.13 4.23 -18.53
CA THR A 21 0.84 5.66 -18.56
C THR A 21 0.29 5.97 -17.17
N PRO A 22 0.82 6.97 -16.44
CA PRO A 22 0.34 7.28 -15.11
C PRO A 22 -1.15 7.49 -15.25
N THR A 23 -1.96 6.57 -14.75
CA THR A 23 -3.41 6.72 -14.72
C THR A 23 -3.63 7.91 -13.81
N TRP A 24 -3.98 9.05 -14.43
CA TRP A 24 -4.28 10.30 -13.77
C TRP A 24 -5.25 9.96 -12.62
N CYS A 25 -4.77 10.16 -11.39
CA CYS A 25 -5.43 9.93 -10.11
C CYS A 25 -6.62 8.97 -10.16
N SER A 26 -6.33 7.67 -10.22
CA SER A 26 -7.39 6.69 -9.95
C SER A 26 -7.78 6.82 -8.48
N HIS A 27 -8.95 7.40 -8.22
CA HIS A 27 -9.61 7.37 -6.91
C HIS A 27 -9.96 5.95 -6.44
N ASN A 28 -9.73 4.94 -7.27
CA ASN A 28 -10.02 3.55 -6.95
C ASN A 28 -8.81 2.84 -6.37
N ILE A 29 -9.09 1.98 -5.40
CA ILE A 29 -8.20 0.94 -4.95
C ILE A 29 -8.07 -0.11 -6.05
N LEU A 30 -6.84 -0.48 -6.37
CA LEU A 30 -6.53 -1.54 -7.33
C LEU A 30 -6.08 -2.78 -6.57
N ASP A 31 -6.81 -3.88 -6.70
CA ASP A 31 -6.40 -5.18 -6.14
C ASP A 31 -5.12 -5.66 -6.84
N CYS A 32 -4.06 -5.91 -6.06
CA CYS A 32 -2.79 -6.45 -6.56
C CYS A 32 -2.62 -7.95 -6.29
N GLY A 33 -3.68 -8.62 -5.84
CA GLY A 33 -3.78 -10.06 -5.65
C GLY A 33 -3.51 -10.52 -4.23
N GLY A 34 -3.44 -11.83 -4.06
CA GLY A 34 -3.33 -12.47 -2.76
C GLY A 34 -4.06 -13.82 -2.80
N SER A 35 -3.74 -14.69 -1.85
CA SER A 35 -4.30 -16.04 -1.87
C SER A 35 -5.72 -16.14 -1.29
N SER A 36 -6.14 -15.21 -0.42
CA SER A 36 -7.41 -15.39 0.31
C SER A 36 -8.24 -14.13 0.55
N ILE A 37 -7.69 -12.93 0.34
CA ILE A 37 -8.37 -11.65 0.53
C ILE A 37 -8.31 -10.85 -0.76
N THR A 38 -9.46 -10.41 -1.23
CA THR A 38 -9.59 -9.46 -2.35
C THR A 38 -10.03 -8.11 -1.83
N PHE A 39 -9.54 -7.03 -2.45
CA PHE A 39 -9.84 -5.66 -2.07
C PHE A 39 -10.56 -4.91 -3.18
N SER A 40 -11.45 -4.02 -2.79
CA SER A 40 -12.05 -3.01 -3.66
C SER A 40 -12.36 -1.77 -2.85
N GLY A 41 -12.54 -0.63 -3.50
CA GLY A 41 -12.90 0.59 -2.80
C GLY A 41 -12.42 1.82 -3.55
N GLN A 42 -12.65 2.97 -2.94
CA GLN A 42 -12.30 4.25 -3.52
C GLN A 42 -12.13 5.32 -2.45
N SER A 43 -11.48 6.43 -2.80
CA SER A 43 -11.47 7.62 -1.96
C SER A 43 -12.85 8.27 -1.87
N THR A 44 -13.22 8.79 -0.71
CA THR A 44 -14.53 9.41 -0.44
C THR A 44 -14.49 10.94 -0.43
N ASN A 45 -13.31 11.55 -0.37
CA ASN A 45 -13.12 13.00 -0.22
C ASN A 45 -11.98 13.56 -1.09
N SER A 46 -11.40 12.76 -1.98
CA SER A 46 -10.20 13.16 -2.72
C SER A 46 -10.58 14.07 -3.88
N ASP A 47 -10.06 15.28 -3.87
CA ASP A 47 -9.77 16.03 -5.08
C ASP A 47 -8.66 15.30 -5.88
N ASP A 48 -8.46 15.64 -7.16
CA ASP A 48 -7.38 15.06 -7.97
C ASP A 48 -5.99 15.30 -7.33
N ILE A 49 -5.84 16.36 -6.52
CA ILE A 49 -4.59 16.77 -5.88
C ILE A 49 -4.85 17.11 -4.41
N THR A 50 -4.14 16.45 -3.50
CA THR A 50 -4.21 16.73 -2.05
C THR A 50 -3.09 17.67 -1.61
N GLN A 51 -3.42 18.67 -0.79
CA GLN A 51 -2.47 19.68 -0.33
C GLN A 51 -1.63 19.20 0.86
N VAL A 52 -0.39 19.68 0.93
CA VAL A 52 0.55 19.46 2.03
C VAL A 52 1.08 20.82 2.52
N PRO A 53 1.05 21.10 3.83
CA PRO A 53 0.49 20.29 4.91
C PRO A 53 -1.04 20.45 5.04
N GLY A 54 -1.68 19.54 5.78
CA GLY A 54 -3.06 19.68 6.26
C GLY A 54 -4.13 19.01 5.40
N GLY A 55 -3.79 18.53 4.20
CA GLY A 55 -4.70 17.74 3.37
C GLY A 55 -4.89 16.32 3.92
N SER A 56 -5.98 15.68 3.50
CA SER A 56 -6.25 14.28 3.84
C SER A 56 -7.00 13.56 2.74
N ILE A 57 -6.77 12.26 2.61
CA ILE A 57 -7.54 11.36 1.76
C ILE A 57 -8.18 10.29 2.65
N ASP A 58 -9.49 10.17 2.57
CA ASP A 58 -10.30 9.14 3.20
C ASP A 58 -10.61 8.07 2.15
N LEU A 59 -10.28 6.81 2.44
CA LEU A 59 -10.59 5.65 1.61
C LEU A 59 -11.73 4.86 2.23
N SER A 60 -12.73 4.51 1.43
CA SER A 60 -13.69 3.46 1.76
C SER A 60 -13.22 2.16 1.15
N VAL A 61 -12.91 1.17 2.00
CA VAL A 61 -12.33 -0.11 1.61
C VAL A 61 -13.31 -1.24 1.92
N THR A 62 -13.53 -2.08 0.92
CA THR A 62 -14.18 -3.38 1.07
C THR A 62 -13.12 -4.47 0.93
N ALA A 63 -12.93 -5.27 1.97
CA ALA A 63 -12.11 -6.48 1.93
C ALA A 63 -13.02 -7.71 2.01
N LYS A 64 -12.89 -8.62 1.05
CA LYS A 64 -13.61 -9.89 1.06
C LYS A 64 -12.63 -11.00 1.35
N SER A 65 -12.80 -11.64 2.51
CA SER A 65 -12.00 -12.81 2.88
C SER A 65 -12.69 -14.11 2.49
N SER A 66 -11.93 -15.04 1.94
CA SER A 66 -12.36 -16.41 1.62
C SER A 66 -11.91 -17.43 2.67
N GLN A 67 -10.99 -17.04 3.55
CA GLN A 67 -10.46 -17.84 4.65
C GLN A 67 -10.41 -17.01 5.93
N SER A 68 -10.33 -17.67 7.09
CA SER A 68 -10.14 -16.94 8.33
C SER A 68 -8.72 -16.35 8.37
N ILE A 69 -8.60 -15.09 8.75
CA ILE A 69 -7.29 -14.43 8.90
C ILE A 69 -6.74 -14.80 10.29
N PRO A 70 -5.62 -15.52 10.38
CA PRO A 70 -5.08 -15.99 11.65
C PRO A 70 -4.44 -14.85 12.44
N GLU A 71 -4.19 -15.09 13.73
CA GLU A 71 -3.27 -14.26 14.52
C GLU A 71 -1.88 -14.19 13.90
N GLY A 72 -1.15 -13.09 14.13
CA GLY A 72 0.17 -12.88 13.54
C GLY A 72 0.15 -12.59 12.04
N VAL A 73 -1.00 -12.18 11.48
CA VAL A 73 -1.04 -11.63 10.12
C VAL A 73 -0.33 -10.29 10.10
N MET A 74 0.69 -10.19 9.25
CA MET A 74 1.50 -8.99 9.15
C MET A 74 0.91 -8.01 8.16
N LEU A 75 0.74 -6.79 8.61
CA LEU A 75 0.46 -5.66 7.76
C LEU A 75 1.78 -5.00 7.31
N MET A 76 1.96 -4.86 6.00
CA MET A 76 2.99 -4.04 5.38
C MET A 76 2.38 -2.91 4.54
N LYS A 77 2.87 -1.69 4.76
CA LYS A 77 2.56 -0.51 3.95
C LYS A 77 3.83 -0.01 3.29
N LEU A 78 3.78 0.21 1.99
CA LEU A 78 4.85 0.80 1.19
C LEU A 78 4.28 2.00 0.45
N VAL A 79 4.97 3.14 0.51
CA VAL A 79 4.62 4.33 -0.24
C VAL A 79 5.85 4.74 -1.04
N ARG A 80 5.66 4.87 -2.35
CA ARG A 80 6.72 5.21 -3.30
C ARG A 80 6.31 6.44 -4.08
N ARG A 81 7.23 7.36 -4.29
CA ARG A 81 7.09 8.46 -5.25
C ARG A 81 7.39 7.94 -6.66
N GLU A 82 6.50 8.20 -7.61
CA GLU A 82 6.60 7.61 -8.95
C GLU A 82 7.69 8.26 -9.81
N SER A 83 7.99 9.54 -9.61
CA SER A 83 8.95 10.28 -10.44
C SER A 83 10.40 9.81 -10.30
N ASP A 84 10.80 9.41 -9.10
CA ASP A 84 12.20 9.08 -8.76
C ASP A 84 12.35 7.79 -7.95
N ASN A 85 11.24 7.09 -7.66
CA ASN A 85 11.22 5.82 -6.94
C ASN A 85 11.66 5.91 -5.48
N VAL A 86 11.66 7.11 -4.90
CA VAL A 86 11.96 7.30 -3.48
C VAL A 86 10.89 6.61 -2.64
N ILE A 87 11.34 5.77 -1.71
CA ILE A 87 10.49 5.15 -0.70
C ILE A 87 10.31 6.14 0.44
N VAL A 88 9.07 6.52 0.70
CA VAL A 88 8.73 7.42 1.82
C VAL A 88 8.98 6.66 3.11
N PRO A 89 9.82 7.14 4.05
CA PRO A 89 10.03 6.47 5.34
C PRO A 89 8.73 6.38 6.14
N CYS A 90 8.69 5.54 7.17
CA CYS A 90 7.55 5.54 8.09
C CYS A 90 7.56 6.85 8.89
N LEU A 91 6.54 7.67 8.69
CA LEU A 91 6.31 8.95 9.36
C LEU A 91 5.25 8.74 10.44
N ASP A 92 5.44 9.32 11.62
CA ASP A 92 4.47 9.30 12.72
C ASP A 92 3.94 7.90 13.09
N GLY A 93 4.72 6.85 12.80
CA GLY A 93 4.38 5.44 13.06
C GLY A 93 3.33 4.82 12.13
N ILE A 94 2.75 5.56 11.18
CA ILE A 94 1.70 5.04 10.27
C ILE A 94 1.70 5.64 8.85
N SER A 95 2.21 6.86 8.69
CA SER A 95 2.31 7.56 7.41
C SER A 95 3.52 7.06 6.61
N GLY A 96 3.49 7.13 5.28
CA GLY A 96 4.58 6.62 4.45
C GLY A 96 4.72 5.08 4.45
N SER A 97 5.95 4.58 4.31
CA SER A 97 6.24 3.14 4.24
C SER A 97 6.49 2.55 5.61
N CYS A 98 5.43 2.10 6.26
CA CYS A 98 5.51 1.40 7.52
C CYS A 98 5.51 -0.12 7.28
N TYR A 99 6.72 -0.67 7.27
CA TYR A 99 7.04 -2.10 7.38
C TYR A 99 8.27 -2.20 8.24
N ILE A 100 8.49 -3.33 8.91
CA ILE A 100 9.61 -3.39 9.84
C ILE A 100 10.52 -4.58 9.67
N ALA A 101 11.82 -4.26 9.53
CA ALA A 101 12.95 -5.09 9.95
C ALA A 101 14.26 -4.26 10.06
N ALA A 102 14.84 -4.15 11.27
CA ALA A 102 16.29 -4.16 11.60
C ALA A 102 16.56 -3.75 13.07
N GLY A 103 16.04 -4.52 14.04
CA GLY A 103 16.35 -4.32 15.47
C GLY A 103 15.33 -3.50 16.26
N GLU A 104 14.56 -2.64 15.60
CA GLU A 104 13.25 -2.18 16.08
C GLU A 104 12.21 -2.97 15.28
N LYS A 105 11.29 -3.68 15.95
CA LYS A 105 10.28 -4.58 15.35
C LYS A 105 8.86 -4.03 15.56
N ILE A 106 8.18 -3.58 14.51
CA ILE A 106 6.71 -3.43 14.43
C ILE A 106 6.32 -3.90 13.03
N GLN A 107 6.59 -5.17 12.81
CA GLN A 107 5.79 -5.96 11.91
C GLN A 107 4.38 -5.83 12.54
N ILE A 108 3.48 -5.05 11.93
CA ILE A 108 2.21 -4.72 12.56
C ILE A 108 1.34 -5.96 12.47
N ASP A 109 1.21 -6.68 13.58
CA ASP A 109 0.19 -7.70 13.69
C ASP A 109 -1.17 -6.99 13.57
N LEU A 110 -1.90 -7.24 12.48
CA LEU A 110 -3.19 -6.61 12.22
C LEU A 110 -4.13 -6.81 13.42
N CYS A 111 -4.10 -7.99 14.03
CA CYS A 111 -4.90 -8.32 15.20
C CYS A 111 -4.55 -7.45 16.40
N HIS A 112 -3.26 -7.22 16.64
CA HIS A 112 -2.80 -6.33 17.70
C HIS A 112 -3.21 -4.88 17.42
N TYR A 113 -3.11 -4.45 16.17
CA TYR A 113 -3.40 -3.07 15.79
C TYR A 113 -4.88 -2.72 15.90
N MET A 114 -5.77 -3.64 15.49
CA MET A 114 -7.22 -3.48 15.62
C MET A 114 -7.69 -3.27 17.06
N VAL A 115 -7.03 -3.93 18.01
CA VAL A 115 -7.39 -3.84 19.43
C VAL A 115 -6.84 -2.56 20.07
N ASN A 116 -5.62 -2.16 19.72
CA ASN A 116 -4.91 -1.09 20.43
C ASN A 116 -5.00 0.28 19.74
N TYR A 117 -5.35 0.34 18.44
CA TYR A 117 -5.39 1.59 17.65
C TYR A 117 -6.68 1.71 16.81
N PRO A 118 -7.87 1.66 17.42
CA PRO A 118 -9.16 1.63 16.70
C PRO A 118 -9.45 2.91 15.90
N ASP A 119 -8.84 4.04 16.26
CA ASP A 119 -9.01 5.33 15.57
C ASP A 119 -8.34 5.37 14.19
N LEU A 120 -7.40 4.46 13.93
CA LEU A 120 -6.58 4.45 12.71
C LEU A 120 -7.13 3.46 11.66
N ILE A 121 -7.71 2.34 12.11
CA ILE A 121 -8.42 1.39 11.26
C ILE A 121 -9.65 0.90 12.03
N SER A 122 -10.84 1.30 11.58
CA SER A 122 -12.10 0.86 12.17
C SER A 122 -12.61 -0.40 11.48
N LEU A 123 -12.05 -1.56 11.82
CA LEU A 123 -12.57 -2.84 11.37
C LEU A 123 -13.79 -3.24 12.22
N PRO A 124 -14.84 -3.85 11.64
CA PRO A 124 -16.05 -4.25 12.37
C PRO A 124 -15.87 -5.53 13.21
N VAL A 125 -14.62 -5.89 13.50
CA VAL A 125 -14.18 -7.06 14.25
C VAL A 125 -13.11 -6.61 15.23
N GLN A 126 -13.16 -7.11 16.47
CA GLN A 126 -12.25 -6.71 17.56
C GLN A 126 -11.46 -7.87 18.13
N SER A 127 -11.46 -9.02 17.45
CA SER A 127 -10.75 -10.21 17.89
C SER A 127 -10.21 -10.99 16.70
N CYS A 128 -9.17 -11.77 16.98
CA CYS A 128 -8.63 -12.76 16.06
C CYS A 128 -8.92 -14.19 16.56
N PRO A 129 -8.98 -15.19 15.66
CA PRO A 129 -8.84 -15.06 14.21
C PRO A 129 -10.05 -14.33 13.58
N ILE A 130 -9.80 -13.52 12.54
CA ILE A 130 -10.85 -12.77 11.85
C ILE A 130 -11.65 -13.77 11.00
N PRO A 131 -12.99 -13.85 11.13
CA PRO A 131 -13.78 -14.85 10.40
C PRO A 131 -13.80 -14.61 8.88
N VAL A 132 -14.38 -15.56 8.16
CA VAL A 132 -14.66 -15.39 6.72
C VAL A 132 -15.86 -14.45 6.60
N ALA A 133 -15.66 -13.27 6.01
CA ALA A 133 -16.72 -12.32 5.73
C ALA A 133 -16.28 -11.25 4.71
N THR A 134 -17.23 -10.38 4.36
CA THR A 134 -16.96 -9.11 3.71
C THR A 134 -16.89 -8.02 4.78
N TYR A 135 -15.80 -7.29 4.80
CA TYR A 135 -15.49 -6.22 5.73
C TYR A 135 -15.52 -4.89 5.00
N ASN A 136 -16.25 -3.92 5.55
CA ASN A 136 -16.20 -2.53 5.09
C ASN A 136 -15.57 -1.70 6.20
N PHE A 137 -14.55 -0.93 5.86
CA PHE A 137 -13.84 -0.07 6.79
C PHE A 137 -13.31 1.16 6.05
N ASN A 138 -13.06 2.23 6.81
CA ASN A 138 -12.47 3.44 6.28
C ASN A 138 -11.01 3.57 6.72
N VAL A 139 -10.18 4.13 5.86
CA VAL A 139 -8.78 4.46 6.14
C VAL A 139 -8.58 5.94 5.88
N LYS A 140 -8.08 6.67 6.88
CA LYS A 140 -7.73 8.09 6.73
C LYS A 140 -6.22 8.24 6.56
N MET A 141 -5.82 8.97 5.52
CA MET A 141 -4.44 9.32 5.23
C MET A 141 -4.29 10.83 5.42
N SER A 142 -3.51 11.24 6.41
CA SER A 142 -3.25 12.66 6.70
C SER A 142 -1.86 13.05 6.24
N PHE A 143 -1.76 14.18 5.54
CA PHE A 143 -0.52 14.71 4.99
C PHE A 143 -0.09 15.95 5.77
N ASN A 144 0.51 15.72 6.94
CA ASN A 144 0.91 16.76 7.90
C ASN A 144 2.32 17.31 7.58
N GLU A 145 2.85 18.16 8.45
CA GLU A 145 4.17 18.81 8.31
C GLU A 145 5.32 17.86 7.98
N PRO A 146 5.44 16.63 8.54
CA PRO A 146 6.51 15.70 8.17
C PRO A 146 6.53 15.30 6.69
N TRP A 147 5.41 15.46 5.98
CA TRP A 147 5.37 15.24 4.53
C TRP A 147 6.04 16.35 3.73
N LEU A 148 6.25 17.55 4.30
CA LEU A 148 6.99 18.62 3.64
C LEU A 148 8.45 18.22 3.42
N ASP A 149 9.08 17.53 4.37
CA ASP A 149 10.46 17.04 4.22
C ASP A 149 10.59 16.00 3.10
N ILE A 150 9.49 15.31 2.79
CA ILE A 150 9.44 14.29 1.72
C ILE A 150 9.08 14.92 0.38
N ASN A 151 8.05 15.76 0.36
CA ASN A 151 7.51 16.36 -0.85
C ASN A 151 8.31 17.59 -1.30
N GLY A 152 9.07 18.23 -0.41
CA GLY A 152 9.75 19.51 -0.68
C GLY A 152 8.77 20.54 -1.23
N ASP A 153 9.21 21.36 -2.19
CA ASP A 153 8.36 22.33 -2.90
C ASP A 153 7.70 21.73 -4.16
N MET A 154 7.54 20.41 -4.23
CA MET A 154 7.06 19.76 -5.44
C MET A 154 5.54 19.91 -5.61
N GLN A 155 5.16 20.36 -6.81
CA GLN A 155 3.77 20.48 -7.24
C GLN A 155 3.33 19.23 -8.01
N ASN A 156 2.09 18.78 -7.78
CA ASN A 156 1.44 17.68 -8.50
C ASN A 156 2.28 16.38 -8.55
N THR A 157 2.86 16.01 -7.42
CA THR A 157 3.72 14.82 -7.31
C THR A 157 2.89 13.57 -7.03
N THR A 158 2.98 12.58 -7.92
CA THR A 158 2.28 11.31 -7.77
C THR A 158 3.07 10.32 -6.90
N TYR A 159 2.35 9.70 -5.99
CA TYR A 159 2.77 8.61 -5.14
C TYR A 159 1.88 7.40 -5.37
N ASN A 160 2.42 6.22 -5.09
CA ASN A 160 1.66 4.99 -5.06
C ASN A 160 1.83 4.32 -3.70
N MET A 161 0.70 4.06 -3.04
CA MET A 161 0.64 3.24 -1.85
C MET A 161 0.41 1.80 -2.24
N ARG A 162 1.11 0.88 -1.60
CA ARG A 162 0.87 -0.56 -1.64
C ARG A 162 0.68 -1.07 -0.22
N TYR A 163 -0.43 -1.76 -0.01
CA TYR A 163 -0.79 -2.42 1.23
C TYR A 163 -0.74 -3.93 1.01
N GLU A 164 -0.06 -4.66 1.88
CA GLU A 164 0.01 -6.12 1.84
C GLU A 164 -0.32 -6.72 3.21
N LEU A 165 -1.16 -7.75 3.21
CA LEU A 165 -1.36 -8.65 4.34
C LEU A 165 -0.56 -9.91 4.09
N LYS A 166 0.26 -10.32 5.07
CA LYS A 166 1.12 -11.49 4.98
C LYS A 166 0.88 -12.48 6.12
N VAL A 167 0.74 -13.75 5.77
CA VAL A 167 0.75 -14.86 6.74
C VAL A 167 1.95 -15.72 6.41
N LYS A 168 2.89 -15.89 7.37
CA LYS A 168 4.10 -16.70 7.16
C LYS A 168 4.86 -16.38 5.86
N GLN A 169 5.00 -15.08 5.55
CA GLN A 169 5.62 -14.53 4.33
C GLN A 169 4.80 -14.65 3.03
N GLU A 170 3.68 -15.37 3.03
CA GLU A 170 2.75 -15.43 1.90
C GLU A 170 1.84 -14.21 1.89
N VAL A 171 1.70 -13.54 0.74
CA VAL A 171 0.75 -12.43 0.58
C VAL A 171 -0.66 -13.01 0.48
N VAL A 172 -1.46 -12.80 1.51
CA VAL A 172 -2.86 -13.26 1.57
C VAL A 172 -3.83 -12.23 0.97
N GLY A 173 -3.42 -10.97 0.89
CA GLY A 173 -4.15 -9.90 0.21
C GLY A 173 -3.27 -8.69 -0.05
N CYS A 174 -3.56 -7.97 -1.12
CA CYS A 174 -2.78 -6.82 -1.59
C CYS A 174 -3.69 -5.80 -2.27
N PHE A 175 -3.49 -4.52 -1.98
CA PHE A 175 -4.03 -3.47 -2.85
C PHE A 175 -3.04 -2.32 -3.04
N THR A 176 -3.21 -1.59 -4.14
CA THR A 176 -2.51 -0.33 -4.41
C THR A 176 -3.47 0.83 -4.55
N PHE A 177 -3.01 2.03 -4.21
CA PHE A 177 -3.76 3.27 -4.35
C PHE A 177 -2.81 4.41 -4.79
N PRO A 178 -2.94 4.90 -6.04
CA PRO A 178 -2.20 6.07 -6.49
C PRO A 178 -2.85 7.35 -5.96
N PHE A 179 -2.04 8.33 -5.57
CA PHE A 179 -2.50 9.65 -5.11
C PHE A 179 -1.50 10.73 -5.48
N THR A 180 -1.96 11.98 -5.59
CA THR A 180 -1.12 13.12 -5.95
C THR A 180 -1.11 14.15 -4.85
N LEU A 181 0.08 14.63 -4.49
CA LEU A 181 0.31 15.66 -3.50
C LEU A 181 0.87 16.94 -4.13
N SER A 182 0.48 18.08 -3.59
CA SER A 182 1.08 19.39 -3.86
C SER A 182 1.41 20.10 -2.58
N THR A 183 2.49 20.87 -2.55
CA THR A 183 2.64 21.91 -1.54
C THR A 183 1.78 23.12 -1.85
N VAL A 184 1.22 23.74 -0.81
CA VAL A 184 0.56 25.05 -0.96
C VAL A 184 1.66 26.10 -1.20
N ASP A 185 1.57 26.83 -2.31
CA ASP A 185 2.38 28.05 -2.52
C ASP A 185 1.87 29.21 -1.64
#